data_AF-A0AAE4U014-F1
#
_entry.id   AF-A0AAE4U014-F1
#
_cell.length_a   1.000
_cell.length_b   1.000
_cell.length_c   1.000
_cell.angle_alpha   90.00
_cell.angle_beta   90.00
_cell.angle_gamma   90.00
#
_symmetry.space_group_name_H-M   'P 1'
#
loop_
_entity.id
_entity.type
_entity.pdbx_description
1 polymer ?
#
loop_
_entity_poly.entity_id
_entity_poly.type
_entity_poly.pdbx_seq_one_letter_code
_entity_poly.pdbx_strand_id
1 'polypeptide(L)'
;MSTSEKIARAYGVLLARGEKVTVRAVQREAGVRIGEVAAWMREHAAGVAGDVPAAPDLSEAMSAMVASAWAAAWKRAAEQADEATAVALDAARAGEADALATAEQATADKVAAVADRDRATEEAGQLRREVEQLREQLDAAGRELDQARAEAEQSDRARVRAEATSDTLREVLDSLRETDTKGGDTIK
;
A
#
# COMPACT_ATOMS: atom_id res chain seq x y z
N MET A 1 70.16 64.64 13.83
CA MET A 1 70.16 63.20 13.47
C MET A 1 71.45 62.89 12.75
N SER A 2 72.27 62.00 13.32
CA SER A 2 73.51 61.55 12.69
C SER A 2 73.21 60.73 11.44
N THR A 3 74.19 60.62 10.54
CA THR A 3 74.07 59.80 9.33
C THR A 3 73.76 58.33 9.67
N SER A 4 74.37 57.79 10.74
CA SER A 4 74.13 56.44 11.23
C SER A 4 72.69 56.24 11.73
N GLU A 5 72.13 57.20 12.48
CA GLU A 5 70.73 57.15 12.95
C GLU A 5 69.72 57.17 11.79
N LYS A 6 69.99 57.94 10.73
CA LYS A 6 69.15 57.96 9.53
C LYS A 6 69.15 56.61 8.81
N ILE A 7 70.31 55.96 8.71
CA ILE A 7 70.45 54.63 8.09
C ILE A 7 69.75 53.58 8.95
N ALA A 8 69.94 53.59 10.28
CA ALA A 8 69.31 52.65 11.19
C ALA A 8 67.77 52.75 11.18
N ARG A 9 67.22 53.97 11.16
CA ARG A 9 65.77 54.20 11.07
C ARG A 9 65.21 53.72 9.73
N ALA A 10 65.87 54.03 8.62
CA ALA A 10 65.48 53.57 7.29
C ALA A 10 65.52 52.04 7.16
N TYR A 11 66.56 51.40 7.71
CA TYR A 11 66.69 49.95 7.78
C TYR A 11 65.54 49.32 8.58
N GLY A 12 65.19 49.87 9.74
CA GLY A 12 64.07 49.40 10.57
C GLY A 12 62.71 49.55 9.90
N VAL A 13 62.46 50.66 9.19
CA VAL A 13 61.20 50.86 8.44
C VAL A 13 61.03 49.81 7.33
N LEU A 14 62.10 49.49 6.60
CA LEU A 14 62.05 48.48 5.54
C LEU A 14 61.81 47.07 6.10
N LEU A 15 62.45 46.71 7.22
CA LEU A 15 62.21 45.44 7.93
C LEU A 15 60.78 45.30 8.41
N ALA A 16 60.21 46.35 9.04
CA ALA A 16 58.85 46.32 9.54
C ALA A 16 57.80 46.18 8.43
N ARG A 17 58.11 46.65 7.22
CA ARG A 17 57.25 46.47 6.02
C ARG A 17 57.44 45.11 5.35
N GLY A 18 58.39 44.28 5.80
CA GLY A 18 58.73 43.01 5.14
C GLY A 18 59.36 43.20 3.75
N GLU A 19 59.85 44.40 3.44
CA GLU A 19 60.47 44.70 2.15
C GLU A 19 61.91 44.17 2.10
N LYS A 20 62.38 43.80 0.90
CA LYS A 20 63.75 43.32 0.71
C LYS A 20 64.75 44.44 1.01
N VAL A 21 65.47 44.31 2.11
CA VAL A 21 66.45 45.30 2.53
C VAL A 21 67.71 45.21 1.69
N THR A 22 67.97 46.23 0.87
CA THR A 22 69.18 46.38 0.04
C THR A 22 69.83 47.73 0.28
N VAL A 23 71.14 47.84 0.01
CA VAL A 23 71.89 49.11 0.14
C VAL A 23 71.20 50.26 -0.61
N ARG A 24 70.65 50.01 -1.80
CA ARG A 24 69.93 51.02 -2.59
C ARG A 24 68.57 51.39 -1.99
N ALA A 25 67.86 50.44 -1.40
CA ALA A 25 66.57 50.71 -0.74
C ALA A 25 66.77 51.58 0.50
N VAL A 26 67.75 51.22 1.34
CA VAL A 26 68.10 52.00 2.54
C VAL A 26 68.63 53.37 2.16
N GLN A 27 69.41 53.50 1.09
CA GLN A 27 69.86 54.79 0.57
C GLN A 27 68.70 55.70 0.16
N ARG A 28 67.72 55.16 -0.58
CA ARG A 28 66.54 55.90 -1.02
C ARG A 28 65.71 56.40 0.16
N GLU A 29 65.55 55.55 1.18
CA GLU A 29 64.76 55.86 2.37
C GLU A 29 65.49 56.81 3.33
N ALA A 30 66.82 56.69 3.48
CA ALA A 30 67.61 57.52 4.38
C ALA A 30 68.06 58.87 3.77
N GLY A 31 68.13 58.96 2.43
CA GLY A 31 68.64 60.15 1.73
C GLY A 31 70.15 60.40 1.91
N VAL A 32 70.91 59.33 2.13
CA VAL A 32 72.34 59.36 2.48
C VAL A 32 73.22 58.85 1.33
N ARG A 33 74.54 59.10 1.33
CA ARG A 33 75.44 58.57 0.30
C ARG A 33 75.52 57.04 0.38
N ILE A 34 75.52 56.39 -0.78
CA ILE A 34 75.52 54.92 -0.88
C ILE A 34 76.71 54.25 -0.18
N GLY A 35 77.87 54.93 -0.14
CA GLY A 35 79.07 54.44 0.54
C GLY A 35 78.91 54.34 2.06
N GLU A 36 78.18 55.26 2.68
CA GLU A 36 77.91 55.28 4.12
C GLU A 36 76.90 54.18 4.50
N VAL A 37 75.88 53.97 3.66
CA VAL A 37 74.92 52.86 3.81
C VAL A 37 75.61 51.50 3.66
N ALA A 38 76.49 51.35 2.66
CA ALA A 38 77.21 50.10 2.41
C ALA A 38 78.23 49.78 3.50
N ALA A 39 78.83 50.80 4.13
CA ALA A 39 79.69 50.62 5.29
C ALA A 39 78.86 50.21 6.52
N TRP A 40 77.79 50.94 6.80
CA TRP A 40 76.90 50.67 7.94
C TRP A 40 76.24 49.28 7.85
N MET A 41 75.72 48.88 6.68
CA MET A 41 75.12 47.55 6.49
C MET A 41 76.14 46.42 6.64
N ARG A 42 77.41 46.62 6.22
CA ARG A 42 78.46 45.60 6.47
C ARG A 42 78.74 45.41 7.95
N GLU A 43 78.74 46.50 8.69
CA GLU A 43 79.03 46.50 10.12
C GLU A 43 77.84 46.01 10.97
N HIS A 44 76.61 46.33 10.57
CA HIS A 44 75.41 46.11 11.41
C HIS A 44 74.45 45.03 10.89
N ALA A 45 74.38 44.76 9.58
CA ALA A 45 73.44 43.76 9.04
C ALA A 45 73.97 42.32 9.19
N ALA A 46 75.30 42.13 9.27
CA ALA A 46 75.90 40.83 9.54
C ALA A 46 75.60 40.31 10.96
N GLY A 47 75.20 41.19 11.89
CA GLY A 47 74.90 40.84 13.28
C GLY A 47 73.52 40.22 13.53
N VAL A 48 72.61 40.19 12.53
CA VAL A 48 71.21 39.73 12.73
C VAL A 48 70.96 38.31 12.19
N ALA A 49 71.92 37.73 11.45
CA ALA A 49 71.77 36.40 10.86
C ALA A 49 72.10 35.24 11.82
N GLY A 50 72.51 35.52 13.06
CA GLY A 50 73.08 34.52 13.97
C GLY A 50 72.12 33.89 15.00
N ASP A 51 70.88 34.36 15.14
CA ASP A 51 70.06 33.98 16.31
C ASP A 51 68.55 33.88 16.01
N VAL A 52 68.17 33.07 15.02
CA VAL A 52 66.79 32.61 14.86
C VAL A 52 66.75 31.13 15.24
N PRO A 53 66.10 30.74 16.36
CA PRO A 53 65.98 29.34 16.72
C PRO A 53 65.23 28.57 15.63
N ALA A 54 65.68 27.35 15.35
CA ALA A 54 65.00 26.47 14.40
C ALA A 54 63.53 26.30 14.81
N ALA A 55 62.61 26.51 13.86
CA ALA A 55 61.19 26.31 14.13
C ALA A 55 60.95 24.87 14.62
N PRO A 56 60.10 24.65 15.64
CA PRO A 56 59.83 23.31 16.15
C PRO A 56 59.15 22.47 15.07
N ASP A 57 59.62 21.23 14.89
CA ASP A 57 58.98 20.26 14.01
C ASP A 57 57.69 19.74 14.66
N LEU A 58 56.55 20.02 14.03
CA LEU A 58 55.22 19.60 14.49
C LEU A 58 54.69 18.38 13.72
N SER A 59 55.47 17.79 12.82
CA SER A 59 55.02 16.72 11.93
C SER A 59 54.45 15.51 12.69
N GLU A 60 55.10 15.09 13.78
CA GLU A 60 54.63 13.96 14.59
C GLU A 60 53.33 14.29 15.33
N ALA A 61 53.24 15.47 15.95
CA ALA A 61 52.04 15.93 16.64
C ALA A 61 50.85 16.08 15.67
N MET A 62 51.10 16.61 14.49
CA MET A 62 50.11 16.72 13.42
C MET A 62 49.69 15.34 12.91
N SER A 63 50.63 14.41 12.72
CA SER A 63 50.33 13.03 12.31
C SER A 63 49.48 12.28 13.35
N ALA A 64 49.81 12.44 14.64
CA ALA A 64 49.03 11.85 15.74
C ALA A 64 47.61 12.44 15.82
N MET A 65 47.47 13.75 15.59
CA MET A 65 46.16 14.42 15.52
C MET A 65 45.33 13.93 14.33
N VAL A 66 45.94 13.73 13.16
CA VAL A 66 45.24 13.18 11.98
C VAL A 66 44.83 11.72 12.21
N ALA A 67 45.71 10.91 12.83
CA ALA A 67 45.39 9.53 13.15
C ALA A 67 44.23 9.41 14.15
N SER A 68 44.19 10.27 15.18
CA SER A 68 43.10 10.28 16.15
C SER A 68 41.78 10.76 15.54
N ALA A 69 41.82 11.76 14.66
CA ALA A 69 40.65 12.21 13.90
C ALA A 69 40.10 11.09 12.99
N TRP A 70 40.98 10.35 12.31
CA TRP A 70 40.57 9.20 11.51
C TRP A 70 39.98 8.08 12.34
N ALA A 71 40.57 7.75 13.50
CA ALA A 71 40.02 6.74 14.40
C ALA A 71 38.62 7.13 14.91
N ALA A 72 38.43 8.40 15.26
CA ALA A 72 37.12 8.92 15.68
C ALA A 72 36.09 8.87 14.53
N ALA A 73 36.49 9.23 13.31
CA ALA A 73 35.63 9.15 12.13
C ALA A 73 35.21 7.70 11.83
N TRP A 74 36.14 6.76 11.89
CA TRP A 74 35.83 5.33 11.71
C TRP A 74 34.91 4.79 12.78
N LYS A 75 35.13 5.14 14.05
CA LYS A 75 34.25 4.75 15.14
C LYS A 75 32.83 5.29 14.92
N ARG A 76 32.70 6.57 14.56
CA ARG A 76 31.39 7.16 14.29
C ARG A 76 30.70 6.53 13.08
N ALA A 77 31.45 6.22 12.02
CA ALA A 77 30.92 5.53 10.85
C ALA A 77 30.43 4.11 11.19
N ALA A 78 31.14 3.37 12.05
CA ALA A 78 30.71 2.07 12.54
C ALA A 78 29.41 2.18 13.36
N GLU A 79 29.34 3.13 14.30
CA GLU A 79 28.11 3.39 15.08
C GLU A 79 26.92 3.74 14.18
N GLN A 80 27.12 4.57 13.14
CA GLN A 80 26.07 4.90 12.17
C GLN A 80 25.62 3.68 11.35
N ALA A 81 26.54 2.79 10.99
CA ALA A 81 26.21 1.56 10.30
C ALA A 81 25.39 0.60 11.17
N ASP A 82 25.74 0.49 12.46
CA ASP A 82 24.99 -0.31 13.44
C ASP A 82 23.59 0.27 13.67
N GLU A 83 23.47 1.59 13.85
CA GLU A 83 22.19 2.30 13.96
C GLU A 83 21.31 2.06 12.72
N ALA A 84 21.87 2.21 11.51
CA ALA A 84 21.14 1.99 10.26
C ALA A 84 20.68 0.53 10.11
N THR A 85 21.52 -0.43 10.52
CA THR A 85 21.19 -1.85 10.48
C THR A 85 20.08 -2.18 11.48
N ALA A 86 20.10 -1.60 12.67
CA ALA A 86 19.06 -1.79 13.67
C ALA A 86 17.70 -1.26 13.17
N VAL A 87 17.68 -0.05 12.59
CA VAL A 87 16.46 0.53 12.00
C VAL A 87 15.94 -0.34 10.85
N ALA A 88 16.82 -0.82 9.97
CA ALA A 88 16.42 -1.69 8.86
C ALA A 88 15.84 -3.02 9.34
N LEU A 89 16.41 -3.60 10.40
CA LEU A 89 15.93 -4.84 11.00
C LEU A 89 14.57 -4.66 11.66
N ASP A 90 14.36 -3.57 12.38
CA ASP A 90 13.07 -3.28 13.01
C ASP A 90 11.98 -3.01 11.96
N ALA A 91 12.31 -2.30 10.88
CA ALA A 91 11.41 -2.11 9.74
C ALA A 91 11.07 -3.45 9.05
N ALA A 92 12.04 -4.34 8.88
CA ALA A 92 11.82 -5.67 8.32
C ALA A 92 10.89 -6.51 9.20
N ARG A 93 11.11 -6.51 10.53
CA ARG A 93 10.25 -7.23 11.49
C ARG A 93 8.83 -6.68 11.51
N ALA A 94 8.66 -5.36 11.46
CA ALA A 94 7.34 -4.75 11.36
C ALA A 94 6.64 -5.18 10.05
N GLY A 95 7.35 -5.14 8.93
CA GLY A 95 6.84 -5.60 7.63
C GLY A 95 6.46 -7.09 7.62
N GLU A 96 7.25 -7.95 8.27
CA GLU A 96 6.93 -9.38 8.43
C GLU A 96 5.67 -9.59 9.28
N ALA A 97 5.53 -8.85 10.38
CA ALA A 97 4.33 -8.91 11.24
C ALA A 97 3.08 -8.46 10.49
N ASP A 98 3.15 -7.37 9.73
CA ASP A 98 2.04 -6.86 8.92
C ASP A 98 1.67 -7.85 7.79
N ALA A 99 2.66 -8.45 7.15
CA ALA A 99 2.45 -9.47 6.13
C ALA A 99 1.79 -10.73 6.71
N LEU A 100 2.20 -11.16 7.91
CA LEU A 100 1.58 -12.29 8.61
C LEU A 100 0.13 -11.98 8.99
N ALA A 101 -0.14 -10.82 9.57
CA ALA A 101 -1.50 -10.39 9.90
C ALA A 101 -2.41 -10.34 8.67
N THR A 102 -1.88 -9.85 7.54
CA THR A 102 -2.60 -9.83 6.26
C THR A 102 -2.90 -11.26 5.76
N ALA A 103 -1.95 -12.18 5.89
CA ALA A 103 -2.12 -13.58 5.48
C ALA A 103 -3.14 -14.34 6.36
N GLU A 104 -3.12 -14.07 7.67
CA GLU A 104 -4.10 -14.62 8.62
C GLU A 104 -5.51 -14.11 8.30
N GLN A 105 -5.66 -12.80 8.06
CA GLN A 105 -6.94 -12.23 7.66
C GLN A 105 -7.44 -12.82 6.33
N ALA A 106 -6.58 -12.93 5.32
CA ALA A 106 -6.95 -13.53 4.05
C ALA A 106 -7.39 -15.01 4.19
N THR A 107 -6.79 -15.73 5.14
CA THR A 107 -7.19 -17.10 5.48
C THR A 107 -8.56 -17.14 6.15
N ALA A 108 -8.81 -16.24 7.10
CA ALA A 108 -10.12 -16.11 7.76
C ALA A 108 -11.22 -15.75 6.75
N ASP A 109 -10.97 -14.78 5.87
CA ASP A 109 -11.89 -14.36 4.82
C ASP A 109 -12.21 -15.50 3.85
N LYS A 110 -11.18 -16.29 3.47
CA LYS A 110 -11.37 -17.48 2.63
C LYS A 110 -12.26 -18.52 3.31
N VAL A 111 -12.04 -18.79 4.61
CA VAL A 111 -12.86 -19.75 5.37
C VAL A 111 -14.31 -19.28 5.44
N ALA A 112 -14.54 -17.99 5.71
CA ALA A 112 -15.88 -17.40 5.72
C ALA A 112 -16.56 -17.52 4.34
N ALA A 113 -15.85 -17.18 3.26
CA ALA A 113 -16.37 -17.27 1.90
C ALA A 113 -16.72 -18.73 1.50
N VAL A 114 -15.93 -19.71 1.94
CA VAL A 114 -16.24 -21.13 1.74
C VAL A 114 -17.51 -21.53 2.49
N ALA A 115 -17.65 -21.13 3.75
CA ALA A 115 -18.83 -21.42 4.55
C ALA A 115 -20.11 -20.80 3.94
N ASP A 116 -20.02 -19.57 3.43
CA ASP A 116 -21.14 -18.90 2.76
C ASP A 116 -21.52 -19.57 1.44
N ARG A 117 -20.52 -19.99 0.64
CA ARG A 117 -20.75 -20.77 -0.58
C ARG A 117 -21.44 -22.10 -0.27
N ASP A 118 -20.99 -22.80 0.76
CA ASP A 118 -21.55 -24.11 1.12
C ASP A 118 -23.01 -23.97 1.58
N ARG A 119 -23.30 -22.95 2.41
CA ARG A 119 -24.68 -22.60 2.80
C ARG A 119 -25.56 -22.28 1.58
N ALA A 120 -25.09 -21.43 0.67
CA ALA A 120 -25.82 -21.09 -0.55
C ALA A 120 -26.07 -22.31 -1.45
N THR A 121 -25.13 -23.25 -1.48
CA THR A 121 -25.26 -24.50 -2.25
C THR A 121 -26.31 -25.42 -1.63
N GLU A 122 -26.33 -25.52 -0.29
CA GLU A 122 -27.36 -26.27 0.43
C GLU A 122 -28.75 -25.68 0.24
N GLU A 123 -28.90 -24.36 0.37
CA GLU A 123 -30.16 -23.64 0.13
C GLU A 123 -30.65 -23.84 -1.31
N ALA A 124 -29.76 -23.70 -2.30
CA ALA A 124 -30.10 -23.98 -3.70
C ALA A 124 -30.52 -25.44 -3.91
N GLY A 125 -29.89 -26.38 -3.22
CA GLY A 125 -30.25 -27.80 -3.23
C GLY A 125 -31.59 -28.09 -2.56
N GLN A 126 -31.98 -27.35 -1.53
CA GLN A 126 -33.30 -27.43 -0.90
C GLN A 126 -34.38 -26.88 -1.83
N LEU A 127 -34.18 -25.66 -2.36
CA LEU A 127 -35.11 -25.03 -3.31
C LEU A 127 -35.35 -25.89 -4.56
N ARG A 128 -34.32 -26.54 -5.09
CA ARG A 128 -34.49 -27.47 -6.22
C ARG A 128 -35.39 -28.66 -5.87
N ARG A 129 -35.25 -29.22 -4.66
CA ARG A 129 -36.10 -30.32 -4.19
C ARG A 129 -37.54 -29.87 -3.97
N GLU A 130 -37.74 -28.67 -3.42
CA GLU A 130 -39.06 -28.07 -3.26
C GLU A 130 -39.76 -27.83 -4.61
N VAL A 131 -39.02 -27.31 -5.61
CA VAL A 131 -39.56 -27.12 -6.97
C VAL A 131 -39.97 -28.45 -7.58
N GLU A 132 -39.17 -29.51 -7.42
CA GLU A 132 -39.52 -30.84 -7.93
C GLU A 132 -40.77 -31.39 -7.24
N GLN A 133 -40.84 -31.27 -5.91
CA GLN A 133 -42.00 -31.70 -5.15
C GLN A 133 -43.28 -30.94 -5.55
N LEU A 134 -43.18 -29.63 -5.78
CA LEU A 134 -44.31 -28.81 -6.25
C LEU A 134 -44.77 -29.21 -7.66
N ARG A 135 -43.84 -29.61 -8.54
CA ARG A 135 -44.19 -30.15 -9.87
C ARG A 135 -44.91 -31.48 -9.75
N GLU A 136 -44.42 -32.40 -8.92
CA GLU A 136 -45.11 -33.67 -8.67
C GLU A 136 -46.52 -33.47 -8.11
N GLN A 137 -46.70 -32.51 -7.18
CA GLN A 137 -48.01 -32.14 -6.65
C GLN A 137 -48.93 -31.56 -7.74
N LEU A 138 -48.39 -30.72 -8.62
CA LEU A 138 -49.14 -30.15 -9.74
C LEU A 138 -49.59 -31.23 -10.73
N ASP A 139 -48.72 -32.19 -11.05
CA ASP A 139 -49.02 -33.31 -11.93
C ASP A 139 -50.05 -34.28 -11.32
N ALA A 140 -50.01 -34.47 -10.00
CA ALA A 140 -51.04 -35.23 -9.28
C ALA A 140 -52.39 -34.52 -9.32
N ALA A 141 -52.43 -33.23 -8.99
CA ALA A 141 -53.64 -32.42 -9.02
C ALA A 141 -54.24 -32.32 -10.43
N GLY A 142 -53.41 -32.25 -11.48
CA GLY A 142 -53.85 -32.29 -12.86
C GLY A 142 -54.57 -33.60 -13.21
N ARG A 143 -54.00 -34.75 -12.80
CA ARG A 143 -54.63 -36.06 -13.00
C ARG A 143 -55.94 -36.21 -12.24
N GLU A 144 -56.00 -35.74 -11.00
CA GLU A 144 -57.24 -35.74 -10.21
C GLU A 144 -58.34 -34.88 -10.86
N LEU A 145 -57.96 -33.73 -11.40
CA LEU A 145 -58.89 -32.84 -12.11
C LEU A 145 -59.40 -33.47 -13.42
N ASP A 146 -58.54 -34.13 -14.18
CA ASP A 146 -58.94 -34.85 -15.39
C ASP A 146 -59.87 -36.03 -15.07
N GLN A 147 -59.60 -36.77 -13.98
CA GLN A 147 -60.48 -37.82 -13.50
C GLN A 147 -61.85 -37.27 -13.08
N ALA A 148 -61.88 -36.21 -12.28
CA ALA A 148 -63.13 -35.58 -11.83
C ALA A 148 -63.98 -35.08 -13.01
N ARG A 149 -63.33 -34.56 -14.07
CA ARG A 149 -64.01 -34.17 -15.32
C ARG A 149 -64.62 -35.38 -16.02
N ALA A 150 -63.87 -36.47 -16.18
CA ALA A 150 -64.38 -37.69 -16.80
C ALA A 150 -65.58 -38.29 -16.04
N GLU A 151 -65.53 -38.27 -14.70
CA GLU A 151 -66.63 -38.71 -13.84
C GLU A 151 -67.86 -37.81 -13.97
N ALA A 152 -67.67 -36.48 -14.02
CA ALA A 152 -68.76 -35.53 -14.25
C ALA A 152 -69.43 -35.75 -15.61
N GLU A 153 -68.66 -35.92 -16.69
CA GLU A 153 -69.17 -36.23 -18.02
C GLU A 153 -69.91 -37.58 -18.08
N GLN A 154 -69.45 -38.57 -17.31
CA GLN A 154 -70.14 -39.85 -17.21
C GLN A 154 -71.48 -39.72 -16.48
N SER A 155 -71.51 -38.95 -15.38
CA SER A 155 -72.71 -38.63 -14.63
C SER A 155 -73.74 -37.90 -15.49
N ASP A 156 -73.32 -36.89 -16.25
CA ASP A 156 -74.19 -36.16 -17.17
C ASP A 156 -74.80 -37.07 -18.24
N ARG A 157 -73.99 -37.97 -18.82
CA ARG A 157 -74.50 -38.99 -19.76
C ARG A 157 -75.47 -39.97 -19.11
N ALA A 158 -75.29 -40.31 -17.84
CA ALA A 158 -76.23 -41.15 -17.11
C ALA A 158 -77.55 -40.41 -16.85
N ARG A 159 -77.49 -39.13 -16.44
CA ARG A 159 -78.65 -38.26 -16.25
C ARG A 159 -79.48 -38.14 -17.54
N VAL A 160 -78.84 -37.81 -18.66
CA VAL A 160 -79.53 -37.68 -19.96
C VAL A 160 -80.22 -38.98 -20.37
N ARG A 161 -79.59 -40.15 -20.15
CA ARG A 161 -80.22 -41.45 -20.41
C ARG A 161 -81.42 -41.73 -19.50
N ALA A 162 -81.31 -41.38 -18.21
CA ALA A 162 -82.40 -41.53 -17.26
C ALA A 162 -83.59 -40.62 -17.62
N GLU A 163 -83.33 -39.37 -18.01
CA GLU A 163 -84.34 -38.42 -18.50
C GLU A 163 -85.06 -38.98 -19.75
N ALA A 164 -84.31 -39.42 -20.77
CA ALA A 164 -84.90 -40.01 -21.98
C ALA A 164 -85.74 -41.27 -21.68
N THR A 165 -85.29 -42.11 -20.75
CA THR A 165 -86.04 -43.30 -20.31
C THR A 165 -87.32 -42.90 -19.58
N SER A 166 -87.26 -41.90 -18.70
CA SER A 166 -88.44 -41.37 -18.00
C SER A 166 -89.46 -40.76 -18.97
N ASP A 167 -89.01 -40.02 -19.97
CA ASP A 167 -89.89 -39.42 -20.97
C ASP A 167 -90.58 -40.49 -21.82
N THR A 168 -89.84 -41.54 -22.22
CA THR A 168 -90.41 -42.71 -22.91
C THR A 168 -91.47 -43.40 -22.05
N LEU A 169 -91.21 -43.63 -20.76
CA LEU A 169 -92.18 -44.23 -19.85
C LEU A 169 -93.42 -43.36 -19.67
N ARG A 170 -93.24 -42.03 -19.60
CA ARG A 170 -94.35 -41.07 -19.50
C ARG A 170 -95.23 -41.12 -20.75
N GLU A 171 -94.63 -41.14 -21.95
CA GLU A 171 -95.35 -41.26 -23.22
C GLU A 171 -96.13 -42.58 -23.32
N VAL A 172 -95.54 -43.71 -22.90
CA VAL A 172 -96.23 -45.01 -22.87
C VAL A 172 -97.42 -44.98 -21.91
N LEU A 173 -97.27 -44.40 -20.72
CA LEU A 173 -98.36 -44.27 -19.74
C LEU A 173 -99.49 -43.36 -20.25
N ASP A 174 -99.16 -42.24 -20.88
CA ASP A 174 -100.15 -41.32 -21.46
C ASP A 174 -100.91 -42.01 -22.62
N SER A 175 -100.21 -42.76 -23.49
CA SER A 175 -100.85 -43.54 -24.54
C SER A 175 -101.83 -44.59 -24.00
N LEU A 176 -101.47 -45.30 -22.92
CA LEU A 176 -102.35 -46.27 -22.28
C LEU A 176 -103.60 -45.58 -21.70
N ARG A 177 -103.43 -44.41 -21.08
CA ARG A 177 -104.52 -43.62 -20.52
C ARG A 177 -105.47 -43.08 -21.59
N GLU A 178 -104.94 -42.67 -22.74
CA GLU A 178 -105.76 -42.27 -23.89
C GLU A 178 -106.54 -43.45 -24.50
N THR A 179 -105.97 -44.66 -24.54
CA THR A 179 -106.69 -45.85 -25.01
C THR A 179 -107.83 -46.25 -24.06
N ASP A 180 -107.64 -46.14 -22.74
CA ASP A 180 -108.69 -46.42 -21.75
C ASP A 180 -109.84 -45.40 -21.84
N THR A 181 -109.53 -44.12 -22.05
CA THR A 181 -110.54 -43.06 -22.19
C THR A 181 -111.29 -43.12 -23.53
N LYS A 182 -110.67 -43.60 -24.61
CA LYS A 182 -111.36 -43.86 -25.90
C LYS A 182 -112.14 -45.19 -25.92
N GLY A 183 -111.69 -46.21 -25.18
CA GLY A 183 -112.40 -47.48 -25.01
C GLY A 183 -113.65 -47.38 -24.13
N GLY A 184 -113.68 -46.42 -23.19
CA GLY A 184 -114.85 -46.13 -22.36
C GLY A 184 -116.03 -45.47 -23.09
N ASP A 185 -115.83 -44.90 -24.27
CA ASP A 185 -116.89 -44.19 -25.03
C ASP A 185 -117.62 -45.10 -26.05
N THR A 186 -117.30 -46.40 -26.08
CA THR A 186 -117.92 -47.39 -26.99
C THR A 186 -118.87 -48.38 -26.33
N ILE A 187 -119.24 -48.17 -25.06
CA ILE A 187 -120.31 -48.94 -24.40
C ILE A 187 -121.45 -47.98 -24.01
N LYS A 188 -122.37 -47.76 -24.97
CA LYS A 188 -123.74 -47.31 -24.74
C LYS A 188 -124.71 -48.35 -25.27
#